data_AF-A4N7A2-F1
#
_entry.id   AF-A4N7A2-F1
#
_cell.length_a   1.000
_cell.length_b   1.000
_cell.length_c   1.000
_cell.angle_alpha   90.00
_cell.angle_beta   90.00
_cell.angle_gamma   90.00
#
_symmetry.space_group_name_H-M   'P 1'
#
loop_
_entity.id
_entity.type
_entity.pdbx_description
1 polymer ?
#
loop_
_entity_poly.entity_id
_entity_poly.type
_entity_poly.pdbx_seq_one_letter_code
_entity_poly.pdbx_strand_id
1 'polypeptide(L)'
;MQKFTDVFTEIIPFLCKTAIAFAIAFLIGGIAHCFVDEPTDWHDNELSEQIQQEARAKAKAQWREENGIYQANLTPQVNADMYRYVEQKQAEINRTLGEKQ
;
A
#
# COMPACT_ATOMS: atom_id res chain seq x y z
N MET A 1 -57.40 8.51 30.22
CA MET A 1 -56.38 9.07 29.32
C MET A 1 -54.99 9.14 29.95
N GLN A 2 -54.85 9.52 31.23
CA GLN A 2 -53.54 9.67 31.91
C GLN A 2 -52.66 8.41 31.89
N LYS A 3 -53.21 7.22 32.20
CA LYS A 3 -52.48 5.94 32.14
C LYS A 3 -51.95 5.56 30.75
N PHE A 4 -52.59 6.05 29.69
CA PHE A 4 -52.16 5.79 28.32
C PHE A 4 -50.96 6.67 27.99
N THR A 5 -51.00 7.95 28.36
CA THR A 5 -49.92 8.92 28.16
C THR A 5 -48.65 8.57 28.94
N ASP A 6 -48.77 8.01 30.14
CA ASP A 6 -47.60 7.56 30.94
C ASP A 6 -46.83 6.43 30.26
N VAL A 7 -47.54 5.49 29.63
CA VAL A 7 -46.94 4.38 28.86
C VAL A 7 -46.17 4.90 27.65
N PHE A 8 -46.68 5.90 26.92
CA PHE A 8 -45.92 6.53 25.84
C PHE A 8 -44.71 7.31 26.36
N THR A 9 -44.84 8.00 27.49
CA THR A 9 -43.75 8.77 28.09
C THR A 9 -42.58 7.88 28.51
N GLU A 10 -42.86 6.64 28.91
CA GLU A 10 -41.85 5.63 29.25
C GLU A 10 -41.26 4.93 28.01
N ILE A 11 -42.07 4.64 26.99
CA ILE A 11 -41.65 3.88 25.80
C ILE A 11 -40.95 4.75 24.75
N ILE A 12 -41.39 6.01 24.56
CA ILE A 12 -40.80 6.96 23.59
C ILE A 12 -39.28 7.12 23.75
N PRO A 13 -38.69 7.33 24.95
CA PRO A 13 -37.25 7.49 25.08
C PRO A 13 -36.47 6.21 24.72
N PHE A 14 -37.04 5.02 24.96
CA PHE A 14 -36.45 3.76 24.51
C PHE A 14 -36.45 3.67 22.98
N LEU A 15 -37.59 3.95 22.35
CA LEU A 15 -37.72 3.94 20.89
C LEU A 15 -36.79 4.98 20.23
N CYS A 16 -36.71 6.19 20.75
CA CYS A 16 -35.80 7.23 20.26
C CYS A 16 -34.33 6.79 20.36
N LYS A 17 -33.91 6.19 21.48
CA LYS A 17 -32.54 5.68 21.64
C LYS A 17 -32.24 4.57 20.65
N THR A 18 -33.18 3.63 20.43
CA THR A 18 -33.00 2.55 19.44
C THR A 18 -32.91 3.10 18.02
N ALA A 19 -33.76 4.05 17.64
CA ALA A 19 -33.72 4.68 16.32
C ALA A 19 -32.40 5.42 16.06
N ILE A 20 -31.88 6.14 17.06
CA ILE A 20 -30.57 6.81 16.99
C ILE A 20 -29.44 5.78 16.83
N ALA A 21 -29.47 4.69 17.59
CA ALA A 21 -28.47 3.63 17.47
C ALA A 21 -28.46 2.98 16.09
N PHE A 22 -29.64 2.71 15.51
CA PHE A 22 -29.75 2.20 14.14
C PHE A 22 -29.25 3.19 13.09
N ALA A 23 -29.58 4.49 13.24
CA ALA A 23 -29.10 5.52 12.32
C ALA A 23 -27.57 5.64 12.34
N ILE A 24 -26.95 5.57 13.54
CA ILE A 24 -25.49 5.58 13.69
C ILE A 24 -24.87 4.31 13.08
N ALA A 25 -25.46 3.13 13.31
CA ALA A 25 -24.98 1.88 12.73
C ALA A 25 -25.05 1.89 11.19
N PHE A 26 -26.11 2.45 10.61
CA PHE A 26 -26.25 2.63 9.17
C PHE A 26 -25.24 3.63 8.60
N LEU A 27 -24.97 4.74 9.30
CA LEU A 27 -23.95 5.71 8.89
C LEU A 27 -22.54 5.08 8.91
N ILE A 28 -22.18 4.39 9.99
CA ILE A 28 -20.88 3.73 10.11
C ILE A 28 -20.74 2.60 9.07
N GLY A 29 -21.76 1.76 8.93
CA GLY A 29 -21.77 0.67 7.94
C GLY A 29 -21.78 1.16 6.50
N GLY A 30 -22.49 2.25 6.20
CA GLY A 30 -22.50 2.88 4.89
C GLY A 30 -21.15 3.49 4.52
N ILE A 31 -20.50 4.19 5.45
CA ILE A 31 -19.12 4.69 5.25
C ILE A 31 -18.16 3.52 5.03
N ALA A 32 -18.26 2.44 5.82
CA ALA A 32 -17.41 1.26 5.64
C ALA A 32 -17.61 0.58 4.27
N HIS A 33 -18.84 0.52 3.76
CA HIS A 33 -19.13 -0.06 2.44
C HIS A 33 -18.53 0.78 1.29
N CYS A 34 -18.38 2.09 1.44
CA CYS A 34 -17.69 2.93 0.45
C CYS A 34 -16.20 2.58 0.29
N PHE A 35 -15.59 1.91 1.27
CA PHE A 35 -14.18 1.49 1.25
C PHE A 35 -14.00 -0.03 1.11
N VAL A 36 -15.10 -0.81 0.99
CA VAL A 36 -15.05 -2.26 0.77
C VAL A 36 -14.64 -2.61 -0.67
N ASP A 37 -14.99 -1.74 -1.62
CA ASP A 37 -14.69 -1.90 -3.05
C ASP A 37 -13.51 -1.03 -3.51
N GLU A 38 -12.73 -0.44 -2.60
CA GLU A 38 -11.43 0.07 -2.99
C GLU A 38 -10.54 -1.17 -3.11
N PRO A 39 -10.22 -1.65 -4.34
CA PRO A 39 -9.37 -2.80 -4.48
C PRO A 39 -8.01 -2.32 -3.99
N THR A 40 -7.70 -2.62 -2.73
CA THR A 40 -6.30 -2.70 -2.32
C THR A 40 -5.82 -3.93 -3.07
N ASP A 41 -5.37 -3.63 -4.26
CA ASP A 41 -5.08 -4.59 -5.28
C ASP A 41 -3.73 -5.21 -4.97
N TRP A 42 -3.73 -6.08 -3.96
CA TRP A 42 -2.55 -6.83 -3.55
C TRP A 42 -2.20 -7.93 -4.57
N HIS A 43 -3.07 -8.17 -5.56
CA HIS A 43 -2.95 -9.26 -6.52
C HIS A 43 -2.67 -8.81 -7.96
N ASP A 44 -3.22 -7.69 -8.44
CA ASP A 44 -2.87 -7.05 -9.71
C ASP A 44 -1.66 -6.12 -9.45
N ASN A 45 -0.53 -6.76 -9.63
CA ASN A 45 0.81 -6.23 -9.45
C ASN A 45 1.17 -5.14 -10.49
N GLU A 46 0.32 -4.82 -11.46
CA GLU A 46 0.66 -3.91 -12.57
C GLU A 46 0.82 -2.45 -12.11
N LEU A 47 -0.14 -1.92 -11.33
CA LEU A 47 -0.05 -0.55 -10.79
C LEU A 47 1.07 -0.44 -9.74
N SER A 48 1.22 -1.48 -8.92
CA SER A 48 2.30 -1.56 -7.92
C SER A 48 3.68 -1.60 -8.58
N GLU A 49 3.86 -2.42 -9.63
CA GLU A 49 5.07 -2.46 -10.44
C GLU A 49 5.33 -1.12 -11.12
N GLN A 50 4.31 -0.48 -11.67
CA GLN A 50 4.45 0.83 -12.31
C GLN A 50 4.92 1.89 -11.32
N ILE A 51 4.29 1.98 -10.15
CA ILE A 51 4.69 2.90 -9.06
C ILE A 51 6.11 2.57 -8.59
N GLN A 52 6.46 1.29 -8.49
CA GLN A 52 7.81 0.87 -8.08
C GLN A 52 8.86 1.22 -9.14
N GLN A 53 8.55 1.08 -10.43
CA GLN A 53 9.43 1.48 -11.52
C GLN A 53 9.61 2.99 -11.57
N GLU A 54 8.54 3.76 -11.42
CA GLU A 54 8.58 5.22 -11.38
C GLU A 54 9.40 5.71 -10.16
N ALA A 55 9.17 5.14 -8.98
CA ALA A 55 9.92 5.45 -7.78
C ALA A 55 11.42 5.12 -7.94
N ARG A 56 11.75 3.97 -8.54
CA ARG A 56 13.14 3.60 -8.86
C ARG A 56 13.77 4.56 -9.87
N ALA A 57 13.03 4.95 -10.91
CA ALA A 57 13.52 5.90 -11.91
C ALA A 57 13.78 7.28 -11.30
N LYS A 58 12.89 7.75 -10.44
CA LYS A 58 13.02 9.01 -9.70
C LYS A 58 14.20 8.98 -8.73
N ALA A 59 14.34 7.92 -7.94
CA ALA A 59 15.49 7.73 -7.04
C ALA A 59 16.80 7.70 -7.83
N LYS A 60 16.84 7.02 -8.99
CA LYS A 60 18.01 6.99 -9.88
C LYS A 60 18.30 8.35 -10.52
N ALA A 61 17.29 9.16 -10.79
CA ALA A 61 17.47 10.53 -11.28
C ALA A 61 18.04 11.44 -10.19
N GLN A 62 17.45 11.42 -8.99
CA GLN A 62 17.92 12.17 -7.82
C GLN A 62 19.36 11.80 -7.46
N TRP A 63 19.67 10.51 -7.42
CA TRP A 63 21.03 10.04 -7.16
C TRP A 63 22.03 10.55 -8.20
N ARG A 64 21.66 10.55 -9.49
CA ARG A 64 22.51 11.08 -10.58
C ARG A 64 22.69 12.59 -10.51
N GLU A 65 21.68 13.32 -10.04
CA GLU A 65 21.75 14.77 -9.86
C GLU A 65 22.69 15.13 -8.69
N GLU A 66 22.60 14.41 -7.58
CA GLU A 66 23.41 14.65 -6.38
C GLU A 66 24.85 14.13 -6.49
N ASN A 67 25.04 12.96 -7.09
CA ASN A 67 26.33 12.25 -7.09
C ASN A 67 27.00 12.23 -8.48
N GLY A 68 26.35 12.82 -9.48
CA GLY A 68 26.75 12.68 -10.88
C GLY A 68 26.47 11.29 -11.44
N ILE A 69 26.82 11.07 -12.71
CA ILE A 69 26.81 9.72 -13.28
C ILE A 69 28.07 9.03 -12.78
N TYR A 70 27.93 8.04 -11.88
CA TYR A 70 29.03 7.10 -11.62
C TYR A 70 29.46 6.52 -12.96
N GLN A 71 30.73 6.66 -13.30
CA GLN A 71 31.28 6.08 -14.54
C GLN A 71 30.63 6.64 -15.83
N ALA A 72 30.52 7.98 -15.93
CA ALA A 72 30.25 8.62 -17.21
C ALA A 72 31.34 8.27 -18.25
N ASN A 73 30.96 7.79 -19.43
CA ASN A 73 31.85 7.39 -20.53
C ASN A 73 32.61 6.06 -20.37
N LEU A 74 31.97 5.00 -19.87
CA LEU A 74 32.50 3.66 -20.12
C LEU A 74 32.37 3.31 -21.60
N THR A 75 33.49 2.92 -22.22
CA THR A 75 33.42 2.29 -23.54
C THR A 75 32.50 1.06 -23.45
N PRO A 76 31.81 0.66 -24.53
CA PRO A 76 30.88 -0.47 -24.51
C PRO A 76 31.49 -1.74 -23.90
N GLN A 77 32.80 -1.91 -24.09
CA GLN A 77 33.58 -3.04 -23.59
C GLN A 77 33.76 -3.03 -22.07
N VAL A 78 34.09 -1.87 -21.48
CA VAL A 78 34.22 -1.74 -20.01
C VAL A 78 32.85 -1.90 -19.34
N ASN A 79 31.78 -1.44 -19.98
CA ASN A 79 30.42 -1.65 -19.48
C ASN A 79 30.05 -3.14 -19.46
N ALA A 80 30.35 -3.86 -20.54
CA ALA A 80 30.15 -5.31 -20.61
C ALA A 80 30.97 -6.06 -19.55
N ASP A 81 32.24 -5.68 -19.37
CA ASP A 81 33.11 -6.26 -18.35
C ASP A 81 32.60 -5.98 -16.92
N MET A 82 32.06 -4.79 -16.67
CA MET A 82 31.45 -4.44 -15.37
C MET A 82 30.25 -5.33 -15.06
N TYR A 83 29.31 -5.50 -16.01
CA TYR A 83 28.16 -6.39 -15.80
C TYR A 83 28.60 -7.83 -15.54
N ARG A 84 29.57 -8.32 -16.30
CA ARG A 84 30.13 -9.67 -16.14
C ARG A 84 30.77 -9.86 -14.76
N TYR A 85 31.48 -8.85 -14.27
CA TYR A 85 32.06 -8.86 -12.92
C TYR A 85 30.99 -8.87 -11.82
N VAL A 86 29.93 -8.07 -11.99
CA VAL A 86 28.79 -8.04 -11.05
C VAL A 86 28.08 -9.39 -11.01
N GLU A 87 27.84 -10.02 -12.16
CA GLU A 87 27.24 -11.35 -12.24
C GLU A 87 28.09 -12.42 -11.53
N GLN A 88 29.41 -12.41 -11.74
CA GLN A 88 30.33 -13.31 -11.04
C GLN A 88 30.28 -13.12 -9.52
N LYS A 89 30.26 -11.87 -9.05
CA LYS A 89 30.17 -11.55 -7.62
C LYS A 89 28.83 -11.94 -7.02
N GLN A 90 27.73 -11.76 -7.76
CA GLN A 90 26.42 -12.21 -7.32
C GLN A 90 26.36 -13.74 -7.20
N ALA A 91 26.97 -14.48 -8.14
CA ALA A 91 27.05 -15.93 -8.06
C ALA A 91 27.90 -16.41 -6.86
N GLU A 92 29.01 -15.72 -6.55
CA GLU A 92 29.85 -15.99 -5.38
C GLU A 92 29.07 -15.76 -4.07
N ILE A 93 28.34 -14.66 -3.96
CA ILE A 93 27.47 -14.35 -2.82
C ILE A 93 26.38 -15.41 -2.67
N ASN A 94 25.71 -15.77 -3.76
CA ASN A 94 24.65 -16.79 -3.74
C ASN A 94 25.19 -18.16 -3.31
N ARG A 95 26.41 -18.54 -3.72
CA ARG A 95 27.08 -19.75 -3.26
C ARG A 95 27.35 -19.69 -1.75
N THR A 96 27.96 -18.61 -1.27
CA THR A 96 28.34 -18.47 0.15
C THR A 96 27.14 -18.31 1.10
N LEU A 97 26.04 -17.72 0.64
CA LEU A 97 24.80 -17.61 1.40
C LEU A 97 23.95 -18.90 1.30
N GLY A 98 23.97 -19.59 0.16
CA GLY A 98 23.30 -20.87 -0.02
C GLY A 98 23.96 -22.02 0.74
N GLU A 99 25.28 -21.98 0.92
CA GLU A 99 26.02 -22.92 1.78
C GLU A 99 25.79 -22.71 3.29
N LYS A 100 25.19 -21.58 3.68
CA LYS A 100 24.88 -21.25 5.08
C LYS A 100 23.43 -21.59 5.48
N GLN A 101 22.63 -22.15 4.59
CA GLN A 101 21.30 -22.69 4.88
C GLN A 101 21.37 -24.18 5.18
#